data_AF-A0A1Q8A9J9-F1
#
_entry.id   AF-A0A1Q8A9J9-F1
#
_cell.length_a   1.000
_cell.length_b   1.000
_cell.length_c   1.000
_cell.angle_alpha   90.00
_cell.angle_beta   90.00
_cell.angle_gamma   90.00
#
_symmetry.space_group_name_H-M   'P 1'
#
loop_
_entity.id
_entity.type
_entity.pdbx_description
1 polymer ?
#
loop_
_entity_poly.entity_id
_entity_poly.type
_entity_poly.pdbx_seq_one_letter_code
_entity_poly.pdbx_strand_id
1 'polypeptide(L)'
;MSKNVTAGTALTWTNMGGKPHTATECVSSDSSAACPDGAGSNTSGARAFDSNNQYSDGFKRDQQFSFTFDLAAGTYHYYCTVHLFMHGTITVQA
;
A
#
# COMPACT_ATOMS: atom_id res chain seq x y z
N MET A 1 -1.81 -6.80 -9.05
CA MET A 1 -2.63 -7.84 -8.39
C MET A 1 -3.58 -7.15 -7.43
N SER A 2 -4.85 -7.54 -7.39
CA SER A 2 -5.87 -6.91 -6.54
C SER A 2 -6.29 -7.83 -5.39
N LYS A 3 -6.51 -7.28 -4.20
CA LYS A 3 -7.02 -7.99 -3.03
C LYS A 3 -8.32 -7.32 -2.56
N ASN A 4 -9.42 -8.07 -2.52
CA ASN A 4 -10.68 -7.60 -1.94
C ASN A 4 -10.73 -7.91 -0.45
N VAL A 5 -11.24 -6.97 0.34
CA VAL A 5 -11.44 -7.08 1.80
C VAL A 5 -12.73 -6.38 2.22
N THR A 6 -13.30 -6.75 3.37
CA THR A 6 -14.34 -5.96 4.03
C THR A 6 -13.70 -4.95 4.99
N ALA A 7 -14.42 -3.87 5.31
CA ALA A 7 -13.99 -2.94 6.35
C ALA A 7 -13.67 -3.67 7.67
N GLY A 8 -12.61 -3.25 8.34
CA GLY A 8 -12.08 -3.88 9.57
C GLY A 8 -11.17 -5.09 9.35
N THR A 9 -10.94 -5.52 8.09
CA THR A 9 -9.98 -6.60 7.80
C THR A 9 -8.55 -6.16 8.07
N ALA A 10 -7.80 -6.90 8.88
CA ALA A 10 -6.35 -6.75 8.98
C ALA A 10 -5.64 -7.48 7.84
N LEU A 11 -4.80 -6.77 7.08
CA LEU A 11 -3.87 -7.37 6.15
C LEU A 11 -2.44 -7.27 6.69
N THR A 12 -1.65 -8.30 6.41
CA THR A 12 -0.23 -8.37 6.73
C THR A 12 0.56 -8.57 5.45
N TRP A 13 1.56 -7.71 5.24
CA TRP A 13 2.58 -7.86 4.23
C TRP A 13 3.82 -8.48 4.88
N THR A 14 4.31 -9.56 4.29
CA THR A 14 5.56 -10.22 4.70
C THR A 14 6.58 -10.09 3.58
N ASN A 15 7.77 -9.58 3.86
CA ASN A 15 8.82 -9.56 2.85
C ASN A 15 9.49 -10.93 2.74
N MET A 16 9.17 -11.65 1.67
CA MET A 16 9.82 -12.92 1.32
C MET A 16 10.99 -12.75 0.34
N GLY A 17 11.26 -11.51 -0.11
CA GLY A 17 12.32 -11.12 -1.01
C GLY A 17 13.67 -10.91 -0.31
N GLY A 18 14.74 -10.85 -1.11
CA GLY A 18 16.11 -10.60 -0.61
C GLY A 18 16.50 -9.13 -0.50
N LYS A 19 15.64 -8.22 -0.94
CA LYS A 19 15.82 -6.76 -0.87
C LYS A 19 14.76 -6.15 0.05
N PRO A 20 15.01 -4.99 0.67
CA PRO A 20 13.98 -4.27 1.41
C PRO A 20 12.80 -3.91 0.49
N HIS A 21 11.58 -4.02 1.02
CA HIS A 21 10.36 -3.62 0.33
C HIS A 21 9.49 -2.77 1.25
N THR A 22 8.51 -2.10 0.67
CA THR A 22 7.54 -1.29 1.38
C THR A 22 6.14 -1.58 0.84
N ALA A 23 5.14 -1.33 1.68
CA ALA A 23 3.74 -1.22 1.32
C ALA A 23 3.31 0.20 1.71
N THR A 24 3.20 1.06 0.71
CA THR A 24 2.96 2.49 0.90
C THR A 24 1.78 2.91 0.03
N GLU A 25 0.70 3.37 0.66
CA GLU A 25 -0.49 3.85 -0.05
C GLU A 25 -0.14 5.01 -0.95
N CYS A 26 -0.57 4.96 -2.22
CA CYS A 26 -0.49 6.08 -3.15
C CYS A 26 -1.31 7.28 -2.67
N VAL A 27 -0.82 8.49 -2.90
CA VAL A 27 -1.61 9.73 -2.79
C VAL A 27 -1.38 10.63 -4.00
N SER A 28 -2.25 11.62 -4.19
CA SER A 28 -2.21 12.52 -5.35
C SER A 28 -0.93 13.35 -5.51
N SER A 29 -0.11 13.48 -4.45
CA SER A 29 1.19 14.14 -4.51
C SER A 29 2.33 13.23 -5.00
N ASP A 30 2.08 11.95 -5.22
CA ASP A 30 3.09 10.99 -5.65
C ASP A 30 3.33 11.03 -7.16
N SER A 31 4.49 10.57 -7.61
CA SER A 31 4.80 10.50 -9.04
C SER A 31 3.84 9.55 -9.77
N SER A 32 3.41 9.92 -10.97
CA SER A 32 2.59 9.06 -11.84
C SER A 32 3.26 7.74 -12.24
N ALA A 33 4.60 7.67 -12.12
CA ALA A 33 5.37 6.45 -12.31
C ALA A 33 5.12 5.40 -11.20
N ALA A 34 4.82 5.86 -9.99
CA ALA A 34 4.56 5.05 -8.80
C ALA A 34 3.07 4.81 -8.54
N CYS A 35 2.22 5.71 -9.05
CA CYS A 35 0.78 5.68 -8.87
C CYS A 35 0.13 5.97 -10.22
N PRO A 36 -0.67 5.05 -10.81
CA PRO A 36 -1.29 5.31 -12.10
C PRO A 36 -2.17 6.57 -12.03
N ASP A 37 -2.16 7.44 -13.04
CA ASP A 37 -3.11 8.57 -13.08
C ASP A 37 -4.52 8.05 -13.39
N GLY A 38 -5.53 8.40 -12.58
CA GLY A 38 -6.95 8.09 -12.89
C GLY A 38 -7.80 7.63 -11.71
N ALA A 39 -9.07 7.27 -12.00
CA ALA A 39 -10.03 6.80 -11.01
C ALA A 39 -9.52 5.51 -10.32
N GLY A 40 -9.51 5.52 -8.99
CA GLY A 40 -8.91 4.45 -8.17
C GLY A 40 -7.62 4.87 -7.50
N SER A 41 -6.90 5.86 -8.03
CA SER A 41 -5.73 6.44 -7.37
C SER A 41 -6.16 7.34 -6.23
N ASN A 42 -6.37 6.69 -5.09
CA ASN A 42 -6.59 7.21 -3.75
C ASN A 42 -6.67 8.73 -3.73
N THR A 43 -7.90 9.24 -3.80
CA THR A 43 -8.21 10.67 -3.76
C THR A 43 -8.01 11.25 -2.35
N SER A 44 -7.43 10.49 -1.42
CA SER A 44 -7.07 10.92 -0.09
C SER A 44 -5.87 11.89 -0.17
N GLY A 45 -6.03 13.08 0.41
CA GLY A 45 -4.93 14.05 0.54
C GLY A 45 -3.84 13.62 1.53
N ALA A 46 -4.02 12.51 2.25
CA ALA A 46 -3.09 11.94 3.21
C ALA A 46 -3.08 10.41 3.11
N ARG A 47 -1.89 9.79 3.28
CA ARG A 47 -1.72 8.33 3.28
C ARG A 47 -2.34 7.74 4.56
N ALA A 48 -3.28 6.82 4.43
CA ALA A 48 -3.82 6.01 5.52
C ALA A 48 -2.84 4.92 5.97
N PHE A 49 -2.04 4.34 5.05
CA PHE A 49 -0.99 3.38 5.42
C PHE A 49 0.35 3.62 4.73
N ASP A 50 1.42 3.59 5.52
CA ASP A 50 2.80 3.66 5.04
C ASP A 50 3.74 2.85 5.94
N SER A 51 4.26 1.74 5.41
CA SER A 51 5.22 0.91 6.14
C SER A 51 6.55 1.63 6.44
N ASN A 52 6.88 2.73 5.74
CA ASN A 52 8.10 3.50 6.03
C ASN A 52 8.07 4.13 7.42
N ASN A 53 6.88 4.38 7.99
CA ASN A 53 6.75 4.90 9.35
C ASN A 53 7.24 3.90 10.42
N GLN A 54 7.21 2.60 10.10
CA GLN A 54 7.72 1.53 10.96
C GLN A 54 9.14 1.09 10.56
N TYR A 55 9.44 1.12 9.26
CA TYR A 55 10.71 0.68 8.68
C TYR A 55 11.20 1.71 7.67
N SER A 56 11.96 2.70 8.12
CA SER A 56 12.41 3.84 7.29
C SER A 56 13.23 3.43 6.06
N ASP A 57 13.93 2.31 6.12
CA ASP A 57 14.73 1.75 5.01
C ASP A 57 14.00 0.59 4.29
N GLY A 58 12.70 0.43 4.54
CA GLY A 58 11.90 -0.70 4.13
C GLY A 58 12.05 -1.93 5.02
N PHE A 59 11.03 -2.77 5.04
CA PHE A 59 11.06 -4.00 5.82
C PHE A 59 11.90 -5.07 5.10
N LYS A 60 12.87 -5.63 5.82
CA LYS A 60 13.82 -6.68 5.38
C LYS A 60 13.13 -8.04 5.31
N ARG A 61 13.82 -9.05 4.77
CA ARG A 61 13.35 -10.43 4.72
C ARG A 61 12.76 -10.87 6.08
N ASP A 62 11.62 -11.55 6.02
CA ASP A 62 10.84 -12.08 7.14
C ASP A 62 10.22 -11.03 8.08
N GLN A 63 10.49 -9.73 7.86
CA GLN A 63 9.78 -8.66 8.55
C GLN A 63 8.38 -8.46 7.97
N GLN A 64 7.49 -7.97 8.82
CA GLN A 64 6.07 -7.83 8.53
C GLN A 64 5.58 -6.42 8.84
N PHE A 65 4.69 -5.93 7.99
CA PHE A 65 3.88 -4.74 8.21
C PHE A 65 2.41 -5.13 8.20
N SER A 66 1.62 -4.64 9.14
CA SER A 66 0.19 -4.92 9.23
C SER A 66 -0.61 -3.63 9.26
N PHE A 67 -1.76 -3.62 8.58
CA PHE A 67 -2.70 -2.51 8.62
C PHE A 67 -4.14 -3.03 8.63
N THR A 68 -4.97 -2.46 9.48
CA THR A 68 -6.41 -2.75 9.53
C THR A 68 -7.14 -1.81 8.60
N PHE A 69 -7.79 -2.37 7.59
CA PHE A 69 -8.57 -1.63 6.59
C PHE A 69 -9.93 -1.24 7.13
N ASP A 70 -9.95 -0.40 8.16
CA ASP A 70 -11.15 0.29 8.64
C ASP A 70 -11.33 1.61 7.86
N LEU A 71 -11.38 1.48 6.52
CA LEU A 71 -11.49 2.58 5.58
C LEU A 71 -12.81 2.49 4.83
N ALA A 72 -13.22 3.61 4.21
CA ALA A 72 -14.40 3.62 3.37
C ALA A 72 -14.28 2.62 2.21
N ALA A 73 -15.43 2.12 1.73
CA ALA A 73 -15.45 1.29 0.54
C ALA A 73 -14.82 2.05 -0.65
N GLY A 74 -13.91 1.39 -1.36
CA GLY A 74 -13.08 2.05 -2.35
C GLY A 74 -11.90 1.19 -2.78
N THR A 75 -11.16 1.65 -3.80
CA THR A 75 -9.91 1.00 -4.21
C THR A 75 -8.73 1.84 -3.74
N TYR A 76 -7.79 1.16 -3.08
CA TYR A 76 -6.59 1.68 -2.47
C TYR A 76 -5.35 1.16 -3.23
N HIS A 77 -4.72 2.03 -4.02
CA HIS A 77 -3.48 1.72 -4.72
C HIS A 77 -2.30 1.84 -3.76
N TYR A 78 -1.30 0.98 -3.90
CA TYR A 78 -0.08 1.07 -3.13
C TYR A 78 1.11 0.61 -3.94
N TYR A 79 2.29 1.05 -3.51
CA TYR A 79 3.54 0.76 -4.19
C TYR A 79 4.68 0.52 -3.21
N CYS A 80 5.80 0.06 -3.76
CA CYS A 80 7.07 0.02 -3.04
C CYS A 80 7.90 1.27 -3.38
N THR A 81 8.28 2.05 -2.36
CA THR A 81 9.08 3.27 -2.53
C THR A 81 10.52 2.99 -2.97
N VAL A 82 11.03 1.78 -2.68
CA VAL A 82 12.36 1.31 -3.11
C VAL A 82 12.34 0.81 -4.56
N HIS A 83 11.22 0.23 -4.98
CA HIS A 83 11.07 -0.42 -6.28
C HIS A 83 9.79 0.09 -6.96
N LEU A 84 9.89 1.25 -7.62
CA LEU A 84 8.75 2.01 -8.17
C LEU A 84 7.95 1.27 -9.27
N PHE A 85 8.36 0.07 -9.67
CA PHE A 85 7.59 -0.78 -10.58
C PHE A 85 6.65 -1.76 -9.85
N MET A 86 6.78 -1.90 -8.53
CA MET A 86 5.98 -2.81 -7.72
C MET A 86 4.70 -2.13 -7.26
N HIS A 87 3.60 -2.52 -7.87
CA HIS A 87 2.27 -1.96 -7.60
C HIS A 87 1.27 -3.03 -7.17
N GLY A 88 0.37 -2.65 -6.27
CA GLY A 88 -0.78 -3.46 -5.88
C GLY A 88 -2.02 -2.61 -5.63
N THR A 89 -3.17 -3.28 -5.56
CA THR A 89 -4.45 -2.63 -5.23
C THR A 89 -5.16 -3.42 -4.14
N ILE A 90 -5.76 -2.71 -3.20
CA ILE A 90 -6.67 -3.26 -2.18
C ILE A 90 -8.04 -2.65 -2.42
N THR A 91 -9.08 -3.46 -2.59
CA THR A 91 -10.46 -2.97 -2.72
C THR A 91 -11.21 -3.28 -1.43
N VAL A 92 -11.61 -2.23 -0.70
CA VAL A 92 -12.47 -2.34 0.48
C VAL A 92 -13.92 -2.37 -0.01
N GLN A 93 -14.63 -3.42 0.35
CA GLN A 93 -16.04 -3.64 0.04
C GLN A 93 -16.90 -3.03 1.15
N ALA A 94 -18.09 -2.58 0.74
CA ALA A 94 -19.15 -2.17 1.66
C ALA A 94 -19.76 -3.37 2.39
#